data_AF-A0A6I3XB13-F1
#
_entry.id   AF-A0A6I3XB13-F1
#
_cell.length_a   1.000
_cell.length_b   1.000
_cell.length_c   1.000
_cell.angle_alpha   90.00
_cell.angle_beta   90.00
_cell.angle_gamma   90.00
#
_symmetry.space_group_name_H-M   'P 1'
#
loop_
_entity.id
_entity.type
_entity.pdbx_description
1 polymer ?
#
loop_
_entity_poly.entity_id
_entity_poly.type
_entity_poly.pdbx_seq_one_letter_code
_entity_poly.pdbx_strand_id
1 'polypeptide(L)'
;MNETDICDTELVVTVLEALQEEMTADLADLEGRISAVPEGIWIAPAYGSGELEELRTARTALHSGLASIREVLVWIAWITEKDPEGETSIAAQPLPTELGFPIH
;
A
#
# COMPACT_ATOMS: atom_id res chain seq x y z
N MET A 1 -26.95 -6.02 26.02
CA MET A 1 -26.83 -5.42 24.68
C MET A 1 -25.37 -5.58 24.30
N ASN A 2 -25.08 -6.49 23.37
CA ASN A 2 -23.71 -6.77 22.93
C ASN A 2 -23.33 -5.73 21.86
N GLU A 3 -22.82 -4.59 22.30
CA GLU A 3 -22.16 -3.60 21.45
C GLU A 3 -20.66 -3.87 21.50
N THR A 4 -20.15 -4.81 20.69
CA THR A 4 -18.75 -4.90 20.24
C THR A 4 -18.58 -6.15 19.39
N ASP A 5 -19.23 -6.15 18.24
CA ASP A 5 -18.83 -7.01 17.12
C ASP A 5 -19.01 -6.18 15.85
N ILE A 6 -18.29 -5.06 15.80
CA ILE A 6 -17.93 -4.51 14.49
C ILE A 6 -17.04 -5.60 13.91
N CYS A 7 -17.57 -6.27 12.88
CA CYS A 7 -16.96 -7.45 12.29
C CYS A 7 -15.46 -7.17 12.07
N ASP A 8 -14.56 -7.98 12.64
CA ASP A 8 -13.10 -7.77 12.60
C ASP A 8 -12.61 -7.40 11.18
N THR A 9 -13.28 -7.94 10.15
CA THR A 9 -13.07 -7.64 8.73
C THR A 9 -13.35 -6.19 8.35
N GLU A 10 -14.46 -5.59 8.80
CA GLU A 10 -14.80 -4.19 8.51
C GLU A 10 -13.77 -3.23 9.14
N LEU A 11 -13.31 -3.56 10.35
CA LEU A 11 -12.24 -2.80 11.01
C LEU A 11 -10.93 -2.90 10.22
N VAL A 12 -10.55 -4.10 9.78
CA VAL A 12 -9.36 -4.31 8.95
C VAL A 12 -9.44 -3.53 7.64
N VAL A 13 -10.59 -3.58 6.94
CA VAL A 13 -10.80 -2.81 5.69
C VAL A 13 -10.64 -1.32 5.96
N THR A 14 -11.29 -0.79 7.00
CA THR A 14 -11.21 0.63 7.36
C THR A 14 -9.76 1.06 7.65
N VAL A 15 -9.00 0.24 8.38
CA VAL A 15 -7.59 0.53 8.69
C VAL A 15 -6.72 0.49 7.43
N LEU A 16 -6.93 -0.48 6.55
CA LEU A 16 -6.18 -0.61 5.30
C LEU A 16 -6.49 0.54 4.32
N GLU A 17 -7.74 0.97 4.24
CA GLU A 17 -8.15 2.14 3.44
C GLU A 17 -7.52 3.44 3.98
N ALA A 18 -7.53 3.63 5.30
CA ALA A 18 -6.88 4.77 5.93
C ALA A 18 -5.36 4.77 5.70
N LEU A 19 -4.71 3.61 5.79
CA LEU A 19 -3.29 3.47 5.49
C LEU A 19 -3.00 3.74 4.01
N GLN A 20 -3.86 3.28 3.10
CA GLN A 20 -3.74 3.57 1.67
C GLN A 20 -3.82 5.08 1.39
N GLU A 21 -4.72 5.80 2.05
CA GLU A 21 -4.86 7.24 1.92
C GLU A 21 -3.59 7.96 2.38
N GLU A 22 -3.08 7.64 3.58
CA GLU A 22 -1.86 8.25 4.13
C GLU A 22 -0.64 7.98 3.23
N MET A 23 -0.44 6.73 2.81
CA MET A 23 0.68 6.38 1.92
C MET A 23 0.57 7.04 0.53
N THR A 24 -0.65 7.34 0.07
CA THR A 24 -0.87 8.09 -1.18
C THR A 24 -0.48 9.56 -0.99
N ALA A 25 -0.78 10.15 0.16
CA ALA A 25 -0.36 11.51 0.51
C ALA A 25 1.18 11.60 0.63
N ASP A 26 1.81 10.65 1.31
CA ASP A 26 3.27 10.55 1.43
C ASP A 26 3.94 10.43 0.06
N LEU A 27 3.38 9.62 -0.84
CA LEU A 27 3.89 9.49 -2.20
C LEU A 27 3.79 10.82 -2.98
N ALA A 28 2.68 11.56 -2.82
CA ALA A 28 2.51 12.85 -3.47
C ALA A 28 3.53 13.89 -2.95
N ASP A 29 3.78 13.93 -1.64
CA ASP A 29 4.84 14.78 -1.05
C ASP A 29 6.22 14.40 -1.60
N LEU A 30 6.52 13.10 -1.63
CA LEU A 30 7.79 12.57 -2.13
C LEU A 30 8.03 12.92 -3.61
N GLU A 31 7.01 12.79 -4.46
CA GLU A 31 7.08 13.18 -5.88
C GLU A 31 7.31 14.70 -6.03
N GLY A 32 6.70 15.51 -5.15
CA GLY A 32 6.96 16.94 -5.07
C GLY A 32 8.43 17.25 -4.73
N ARG A 33 8.99 16.53 -3.75
CA ARG A 33 10.40 16.67 -3.34
C ARG A 33 11.36 16.26 -4.46
N ILE A 34 11.10 15.14 -5.15
CA ILE A 34 11.89 14.69 -6.29
C ILE A 34 11.87 15.73 -7.42
N SER A 35 10.69 16.27 -7.73
CA SER A 35 10.51 17.27 -8.79
C SER A 35 11.17 18.62 -8.47
N ALA A 36 11.34 18.93 -7.18
CA ALA A 36 12.01 20.15 -6.74
C ALA A 36 13.55 20.09 -6.82
N VAL A 37 14.15 18.90 -7.03
CA VAL A 37 15.60 18.74 -7.15
C VAL A 37 16.08 19.34 -8.48
N PRO A 38 16.90 20.41 -8.48
CA PRO A 38 17.36 21.06 -9.70
C PRO A 38 18.13 20.11 -10.63
N GLU A 39 17.86 20.17 -11.94
CA GLU A 39 18.54 19.34 -12.97
C GLU A 39 20.07 19.43 -12.91
N GLY A 40 20.63 20.56 -12.46
CA GLY A 40 22.09 20.73 -12.31
C GLY A 40 22.72 19.86 -11.23
N ILE A 41 21.95 19.40 -10.23
CA ILE A 41 22.40 18.47 -9.18
C ILE A 41 22.40 17.02 -9.70
N TRP A 42 21.64 16.73 -10.76
CA TRP A 42 21.55 15.38 -11.33
C TRP A 42 22.85 14.94 -12.02
N ILE A 43 23.72 15.89 -12.40
CA ILE A 43 24.95 15.64 -13.16
C ILE A 43 26.20 15.61 -12.25
N ALA A 44 26.11 16.07 -11.00
CA ALA A 44 27.26 16.15 -10.09
C ALA A 44 27.36 14.90 -9.19
N PRO A 45 28.29 13.97 -9.44
CA PRO A 45 28.29 12.65 -8.80
C PRO A 45 28.76 12.62 -7.33
N ALA A 46 29.13 13.77 -6.74
CA ALA A 46 29.91 13.77 -5.49
C ALA A 46 29.20 14.33 -4.25
N TYR A 47 28.09 15.07 -4.36
CA TYR A 47 27.49 15.74 -3.18
C TYR A 47 25.95 15.74 -3.11
N GLY A 48 25.23 15.24 -4.12
CA GLY A 48 23.76 15.20 -4.14
C GLY A 48 23.14 13.90 -4.65
N SER A 49 23.95 12.86 -4.89
CA SER A 49 23.49 11.59 -5.47
C SER A 49 22.81 10.66 -4.48
N GLY A 50 23.20 10.70 -3.19
CA GLY A 50 22.63 9.83 -2.15
C GLY A 50 21.18 10.17 -1.81
N GLU A 51 20.86 11.45 -1.61
CA GLU A 51 19.51 11.89 -1.26
C GLU A 51 18.50 11.59 -2.39
N LEU A 52 18.87 11.84 -3.64
CA LEU A 52 17.99 11.53 -4.78
C LEU A 52 17.75 10.01 -4.92
N GLU A 53 18.76 9.19 -4.64
CA GLU A 53 18.63 7.74 -4.68
C GLU A 53 17.80 7.20 -3.50
N GLU A 54 17.93 7.80 -2.32
CA GLU A 54 17.06 7.54 -1.17
C GLU A 54 15.60 7.90 -1.47
N LEU A 55 15.35 9.05 -2.10
CA LEU A 55 14.01 9.46 -2.54
C LEU A 55 13.43 8.47 -3.56
N ARG A 56 14.22 8.01 -4.53
CA ARG A 56 13.79 6.98 -5.51
C ARG A 56 13.50 5.64 -4.84
N THR A 57 14.33 5.25 -3.87
CA THR A 57 14.14 4.01 -3.10
C THR A 57 12.84 4.08 -2.30
N ALA A 58 12.62 5.20 -1.60
CA ALA A 58 11.38 5.45 -0.87
C ALA A 58 10.15 5.43 -1.79
N ARG A 59 10.26 6.02 -2.98
CA ARG A 59 9.19 6.02 -3.99
C ARG A 59 8.82 4.61 -4.43
N THR A 60 9.81 3.79 -4.75
CA THR A 60 9.59 2.38 -5.11
C THR A 60 8.94 1.61 -3.97
N ALA A 61 9.41 1.82 -2.73
CA ALA A 61 8.84 1.18 -1.55
C ALA A 61 7.37 1.57 -1.32
N LEU A 62 7.04 2.86 -1.44
CA LEU A 62 5.66 3.36 -1.32
C LEU A 62 4.74 2.79 -2.39
N HIS A 63 5.18 2.78 -3.66
CA HIS A 63 4.41 2.16 -4.73
C HIS A 63 4.16 0.66 -4.49
N SER A 64 5.19 -0.07 -4.07
CA SER A 64 5.06 -1.49 -3.75
C SER A 64 4.10 -1.72 -2.59
N GLY A 65 4.20 -0.95 -1.51
CA GLY A 65 3.30 -1.09 -0.36
C GLY A 65 1.86 -0.74 -0.70
N LEU A 66 1.62 0.31 -1.50
CA LEU A 66 0.29 0.65 -2.02
C LEU A 66 -0.31 -0.46 -2.89
N ALA A 67 0.51 -1.12 -3.71
CA ALA A 67 0.06 -2.28 -4.49
C ALA A 67 -0.36 -3.43 -3.57
N SER A 68 0.45 -3.76 -2.57
CA SER A 68 0.13 -4.83 -1.61
C SER A 68 -1.14 -4.55 -0.81
N ILE A 69 -1.39 -3.31 -0.37
CA ILE A 69 -2.65 -2.96 0.33
C ILE A 69 -3.86 -3.19 -0.59
N ARG A 70 -3.77 -2.77 -1.86
CA ARG A 70 -4.85 -2.98 -2.83
C ARG A 70 -5.12 -4.46 -3.07
N GLU A 71 -4.08 -5.28 -3.14
CA GLU A 71 -4.22 -6.74 -3.29
C GLU A 71 -4.96 -7.35 -2.09
N VAL A 72 -4.60 -6.94 -0.87
CA VAL A 72 -5.29 -7.42 0.35
C VAL A 72 -6.75 -6.97 0.36
N LEU A 73 -7.05 -5.72 0.03
CA LEU A 73 -8.43 -5.21 -0.03
C LEU A 73 -9.28 -5.97 -1.06
N VAL A 74 -8.73 -6.22 -2.25
CA VAL A 74 -9.39 -7.02 -3.30
C VAL A 74 -9.63 -8.45 -2.83
N TRP A 75 -8.65 -9.05 -2.13
CA TRP A 75 -8.79 -10.39 -1.59
C TRP A 75 -9.87 -10.49 -0.50
N ILE A 76 -9.92 -9.52 0.43
CA ILE A 76 -10.98 -9.45 1.44
C ILE A 76 -12.35 -9.37 0.75
N ALA A 77 -12.50 -8.44 -0.20
CA ALA A 77 -13.75 -8.28 -0.94
C ALA A 77 -14.17 -9.57 -1.67
N TRP A 78 -13.22 -10.28 -2.26
CA TRP A 78 -13.46 -11.55 -2.94
C TRP A 78 -13.91 -12.66 -1.97
N ILE A 79 -13.29 -12.78 -0.79
CA ILE A 79 -13.73 -13.75 0.22
C ILE A 79 -15.12 -13.42 0.72
N THR A 80 -15.38 -12.16 1.06
CA THR A 80 -16.70 -11.72 1.54
C THR A 80 -17.81 -11.94 0.51
N GLU A 81 -17.51 -11.85 -0.79
CA GLU A 81 -18.46 -12.21 -1.85
C GLU A 81 -18.72 -13.73 -1.92
N LYS A 82 -17.70 -14.56 -1.68
CA LYS A 82 -17.81 -16.03 -1.78
C LYS A 82 -18.39 -16.70 -0.54
N ASP A 83 -18.24 -16.08 0.62
CA ASP A 83 -18.76 -16.56 1.90
C ASP A 83 -19.42 -15.41 2.67
N PRO A 84 -20.64 -15.00 2.26
CA PRO A 84 -21.34 -13.88 2.89
C PRO A 84 -21.84 -14.21 4.30
N GLU A 85 -21.93 -15.49 4.67
CA GLU A 85 -22.34 -15.92 6.02
C GLU A 85 -21.17 -16.05 6.99
N GLY A 86 -19.93 -15.94 6.49
CA GLY A 86 -18.71 -15.90 7.32
C GLY A 86 -18.42 -17.22 8.03
N GLU A 87 -18.82 -18.36 7.45
CA GLU A 87 -18.48 -19.68 8.01
C GLU A 87 -16.97 -19.94 7.99
N THR A 88 -16.24 -19.26 7.11
CA THR A 88 -14.79 -19.34 6.98
C THR A 88 -14.10 -18.12 7.58
N SER A 89 -13.20 -18.38 8.53
CA SER A 89 -12.36 -17.34 9.12
C SER A 89 -11.37 -16.83 8.07
N ILE A 90 -11.45 -15.53 7.74
CA ILE A 90 -10.52 -14.84 6.81
C ILE A 90 -9.07 -15.00 7.27
N ALA A 91 -8.82 -14.98 8.58
CA ALA A 91 -7.48 -15.16 9.16
C ALA A 91 -6.85 -16.54 8.89
N ALA A 92 -7.65 -17.54 8.51
CA ALA A 92 -7.20 -18.88 8.18
C ALA A 92 -6.99 -19.12 6.68
N GLN A 93 -7.43 -18.20 5.82
CA GLN A 93 -7.28 -18.32 4.37
C GLN A 93 -5.94 -17.73 3.92
N PRO A 94 -5.14 -18.46 3.11
CA PRO A 94 -3.93 -17.89 2.54
C PRO A 94 -4.28 -16.78 1.54
N LEU A 95 -3.43 -15.75 1.48
CA LEU A 95 -3.46 -14.81 0.37
C LEU A 95 -3.24 -15.57 -0.95
N PRO A 96 -3.90 -15.17 -2.05
CA PRO A 96 -3.70 -15.80 -3.34
C PRO A 96 -2.23 -15.67 -3.72
N THR A 97 -1.59 -16.79 -4.05
CA THR A 97 -0.17 -16.81 -4.39
C THR A 97 0.11 -16.20 -5.77
N GLU A 98 -0.93 -16.01 -6.58
CA GLU A 98 -0.83 -15.35 -7.87
C GLU A 98 -1.13 -13.85 -7.70
N LEU A 99 -0.07 -13.04 -7.79
CA LEU A 99 -0.20 -11.58 -7.92
C LEU A 99 -0.96 -11.30 -9.22
N GLY A 100 -2.14 -10.69 -9.11
CA GLY A 100 -2.95 -10.29 -10.28
C GLY A 100 -2.26 -9.24 -11.16
N PHE A 101 -1.16 -8.65 -10.68
CA PHE A 101 -0.35 -7.70 -11.41
C PHE A 101 1.14 -8.06 -11.32
N PRO A 102 1.85 -8.18 -12.45
CA PRO A 102 3.29 -8.31 -12.41
C PRO A 102 3.90 -6.99 -11.92
N ILE A 103 4.66 -7.06 -10.83
CA ILE A 103 5.54 -5.97 -10.41
C ILE A 103 6.74 -6.00 -11.37
N HIS A 104 6.73 -5.12 -12.37
CA HIS A 104 7.83 -4.88 -13.32
C HIS A 104 8.55 -3.58 -13.01
#